data_AF-A0A9E5TMX7-F1
#
_entry.id   AF-A0A9E5TMX7-F1
#
_cell.length_a   1.000
_cell.length_b   1.000
_cell.length_c   1.000
_cell.angle_alpha   90.00
_cell.angle_beta   90.00
_cell.angle_gamma   90.00
#
_symmetry.space_group_name_H-M   'P 1'
#
loop_
_entity.id
_entity.type
_entity.pdbx_description
1 polymer ?
#
loop_
_entity_poly.entity_id
_entity_poly.type
_entity_poly.pdbx_seq_one_letter_code
_entity_poly.pdbx_strand_id
1 'polypeptide(L)' 'HPKLKPVDAPTRGVYFAGCVESPKDVKDSVTQAGAAAARAGNVLSAGQVRIEAITARLIP' A
#
# COMPACT_ATOMS: atom_id res chain seq x y z
N HIS A 1 6.03 -0.56 -6.47
CA HIS A 1 6.85 -0.54 -7.70
C HIS A 1 6.51 0.72 -8.47
N PRO A 2 7.48 1.56 -8.88
CA PRO A 2 7.23 2.94 -9.32
C PRO A 2 6.17 3.08 -10.42
N LYS A 3 6.13 2.16 -11.40
CA LYS A 3 5.17 2.23 -12.52
C LYS A 3 3.83 1.52 -12.29
N LEU A 4 3.83 0.43 -11.53
CA LEU A 4 2.64 -0.44 -11.40
C LEU A 4 1.85 -0.18 -10.12
N LYS A 5 2.54 0.28 -9.08
CA LYS A 5 2.02 0.51 -7.74
C LYS A 5 2.77 1.69 -7.13
N PRO A 6 2.46 2.92 -7.57
CA PRO A 6 3.21 4.12 -7.19
C PRO A 6 2.98 4.52 -5.73
N VAL A 7 1.87 4.11 -5.11
CA VAL A 7 1.50 4.46 -3.73
C VAL A 7 1.67 3.32 -2.74
N ASP A 8 2.00 2.11 -3.21
CA ASP A 8 2.13 0.95 -2.33
C ASP A 8 3.54 0.87 -1.75
N ALA A 9 3.61 0.69 -0.44
CA ALA A 9 4.85 0.28 0.21
C ALA A 9 5.19 -1.19 -0.13
N PRO A 10 6.43 -1.63 0.12
CA PRO A 10 6.78 -3.05 0.04
C PRO A 10 5.95 -3.92 0.99
N THR A 11 5.57 -3.35 2.14
CA THR A 11 4.70 -3.98 3.13
C THR A 11 3.25 -3.94 2.67
N ARG A 12 2.59 -5.10 2.57
CA ARG A 12 1.17 -5.18 2.19
C ARG A 12 0.29 -4.44 3.21
N GLY A 13 -0.68 -3.67 2.71
CA GLY A 13 -1.60 -2.87 3.53
C GLY A 13 -1.04 -1.52 3.98
N VAL A 14 0.22 -1.20 3.65
CA VAL A 14 0.84 0.11 3.91
C VAL A 14 0.93 0.89 2.61
N TYR A 15 0.51 2.15 2.64
CA TYR A 15 0.45 3.03 1.48
C TYR A 15 1.10 4.39 1.82
N PHE A 16 1.69 5.03 0.81
CA PHE A 16 2.27 6.37 0.92
C PHE A 16 1.40 7.42 0.24
N ALA A 17 1.38 8.63 0.80
CA ALA A 17 0.68 9.77 0.24
C ALA A 17 1.43 11.08 0.54
N GLY A 18 1.66 11.90 -0.48
CA GLY A 18 2.28 13.21 -0.37
C GLY A 18 3.80 13.16 -0.27
N CYS A 19 4.38 14.19 0.34
CA CYS A 19 5.83 14.43 0.36
C CYS A 19 6.64 13.37 1.11
N VAL A 20 6.00 12.50 1.90
CA VAL A 20 6.67 11.41 2.64
C VAL A 20 7.35 10.39 1.73
N GLU A 21 6.84 10.22 0.50
CA GLU A 21 7.41 9.30 -0.48
C GLU A 21 8.51 9.93 -1.33
N SER A 22 8.36 11.22 -1.68
CA SER A 22 9.31 12.00 -2.47
C SER A 22 8.91 13.48 -2.49
N PRO A 23 9.85 14.42 -2.73
CA PRO A 23 9.50 15.82 -2.98
C PRO A 23 8.56 15.94 -4.19
N LYS A 24 7.39 16.53 -3.99
CA LYS A 24 6.35 16.71 -5.02
C LYS A 24 5.48 17.93 -4.72
N ASP A 25 4.70 18.37 -5.70
CA ASP A 25 3.80 19.52 -5.52
C ASP A 25 2.48 19.14 -4.80
N VAL A 26 1.64 20.14 -4.56
CA VAL A 26 0.35 19.95 -3.87
C VAL A 26 -0.62 19.11 -4.72
N LYS A 27 -0.66 19.30 -6.04
CA LYS A 27 -1.61 18.57 -6.91
C LYS A 27 -1.24 17.09 -6.98
N ASP A 28 0.05 16.80 -7.10
CA ASP A 28 0.59 15.44 -7.08
C ASP A 28 0.34 14.80 -5.72
N SER A 29 0.52 15.54 -4.62
CA SER A 29 0.23 15.05 -3.27
C SER A 29 -1.25 14.69 -3.09
N VAL A 30 -2.17 15.54 -3.57
CA VAL A 30 -3.62 15.28 -3.50
C VAL A 30 -4.00 14.09 -4.38
N THR A 31 -3.43 14.01 -5.59
CA THR A 31 -3.65 12.88 -6.51
C THR A 31 -3.18 11.57 -5.88
N GLN A 32 -2.01 11.59 -5.24
CA GLN A 32 -1.45 10.44 -4.54
C GLN A 32 -2.30 10.04 -3.33
N ALA A 33 -2.81 11.01 -2.56
CA ALA A 33 -3.71 10.75 -1.44
C ALA A 33 -5.01 10.04 -1.87
N GLY A 34 -5.61 10.48 -2.98
CA GLY A 34 -6.77 9.80 -3.57
C GLY A 34 -6.46 8.37 -4.00
N ALA A 35 -5.31 8.16 -4.67
CA ALA A 35 -4.86 6.83 -5.05
C ALA A 35 -4.61 5.92 -3.83
N ALA A 36 -3.97 6.42 -2.76
CA ALA A 36 -3.75 5.68 -1.52
C ALA A 36 -5.07 5.32 -0.84
N ALA A 37 -6.04 6.25 -0.77
CA ALA A 37 -7.35 6.02 -0.19
C ALA A 37 -8.14 4.93 -0.95
N ALA A 38 -8.14 4.96 -2.28
CA ALA A 38 -8.79 3.92 -3.09
C ALA A 38 -8.16 2.53 -2.87
N ARG A 39 -6.82 2.46 -2.74
CA ARG A 39 -6.10 1.21 -2.50
C ARG A 39 -6.36 0.63 -1.12
N ALA A 40 -6.35 1.47 -0.09
CA ALA A 40 -6.74 1.09 1.26
C ALA A 40 -8.21 0.67 1.31
N GLY A 41 -9.10 1.40 0.63
CA GLY A 41 -10.52 1.08 0.49
C GLY A 41 -10.74 -0.32 -0.08
N ASN A 42 -10.03 -0.69 -1.15
CA ASN A 42 -10.14 -2.04 -1.72
C ASN A 42 -9.78 -3.15 -0.71
N VAL A 43 -8.76 -2.93 0.12
CA VAL A 43 -8.37 -3.88 1.16
C VAL A 43 -9.43 -3.96 2.26
N LEU A 44 -9.96 -2.81 2.70
CA LEU A 44 -11.01 -2.76 3.71
C LEU A 44 -12.31 -3.41 3.24
N SER A 45 -12.69 -3.20 1.98
CA SER A 45 -13.89 -3.79 1.37
C SER A 45 -13.78 -5.29 1.13
N ALA A 46 -12.56 -5.85 1.05
CA ALA A 46 -12.37 -7.28 0.80
C ALA A 46 -12.78 -8.17 1.99
N GLY A 47 -12.83 -7.64 3.21
CA GLY A 47 -13.22 -8.35 4.44
C GLY A 47 -12.22 -9.40 4.94
N GLN A 48 -11.43 -10.00 4.04
CA GLN A 48 -10.33 -10.91 4.33
C GLN A 48 -9.19 -10.69 3.34
N VAL A 49 -7.95 -10.89 3.80
CA VAL A 49 -6.74 -10.76 2.99
C VAL A 49 -5.92 -12.02 3.04
N ARG A 50 -5.40 -12.45 1.88
CA ARG A 50 -4.48 -13.58 1.79
C ARG A 50 -3.07 -13.14 2.13
N ILE A 51 -2.51 -13.73 3.17
CA ILE A 51 -1.11 -13.60 3.55
C ILE A 51 -0.29 -14.77 3.03
N GLU A 52 1.01 -14.58 2.88
CA GLU A 52 1.92 -15.65 2.45
C GLU A 52 2.16 -16.63 3.61
N ALA A 53 2.06 -17.93 3.34
CA ALA A 53 2.25 -18.99 4.33
C ALA A 53 3.72 -19.38 4.48
N ILE A 54 4.60 -18.39 4.68
CA ILE A 54 6.06 -18.57 4.83
C ILE A 54 6.50 -18.66 6.30
N THR A 55 5.61 -19.10 7.18
CA THR A 55 5.89 -19.24 8.61
C THR A 55 6.60 -20.57 8.88
N ALA A 56 7.72 -20.52 9.60
CA ALA A 56 8.40 -21.73 10.06
C ALA A 56 7.59 -22.45 11.15
N ARG A 57 7.49 -23.77 11.07
CA ARG A 57 6.90 -24.63 12.10
C ARG A 57 7.93 -25.65 12.54
N LEU A 58 8.25 -25.66 13.84
CA LEU A 58 9.02 -26.74 14.45
C LEU A 58 8.13 -27.99 14.58
N ILE A 59 8.64 -29.14 14.15
CA ILE A 59 8.03 -30.44 14.37
C ILE A 59 8.83 -31.11 15.49
N PRO A 60 8.23 -31.40 16.66
CA PRO A 60 8.90 -32.11 17.77
C PRO A 60 9.35 -33.52 17.39
#